data_AF-A0A817L3M0-F1
#
_entry.id   AF-A0A817L3M0-F1
#
_cell.length_a   1.000
_cell.length_b   1.000
_cell.length_c   1.000
_cell.angle_alpha   90.00
_cell.angle_beta   90.00
_cell.angle_gamma   90.00
#
_symmetry.space_group_name_H-M   'P 1'
#
loop_
_entity.id
_entity.type
_entity.pdbx_description
1 polymer ?
#
loop_
_entity_poly.entity_id
_entity_poly.type
_entity_poly.pdbx_seq_one_letter_code
_entity_poly.pdbx_strand_id
1 'polypeptide(L)'
;MSKSSSKSSSAKSIVKTVDLNSRTTSSSTSNLYKDILELVLLCTLTEEPSTSSLSKIYLTELASLDIKNWDKNRIDQALFERLRICDPSSQLITSSTKRSSIAHEIISENRCLHYLSGCYQRLLRQRDHFQLILDDIQKLFIDHSKTAITLPSMYDDQDLSKQWIELLIESNGKKNLHIFFMKKNLRIYLDNALLCEYIDFVNNELLSSMTTEIESLYKKVFHYMYKAIQPLDYFSNDVISYISVLTHLSQWAILVQVHEKIVLF
;
A
#
# COMPACT_ATOMS: atom_id res chain seq x y z
N MET A 1 -30.22 59.26 72.30
CA MET A 1 -30.97 58.92 71.07
C MET A 1 -30.03 58.19 70.13
N SER A 2 -30.27 56.90 69.99
CA SER A 2 -29.40 55.88 69.41
C SER A 2 -29.55 55.81 67.90
N LYS A 3 -28.43 55.62 67.20
CA LYS A 3 -28.32 55.47 65.74
C LYS A 3 -28.96 54.16 65.26
N SER A 4 -29.81 54.23 64.23
CA SER A 4 -30.27 53.11 63.40
C SER A 4 -30.07 53.49 61.92
N SER A 5 -29.20 52.78 61.22
CA SER A 5 -29.50 51.81 60.15
C SER A 5 -29.89 52.42 58.79
N SER A 6 -28.98 52.34 57.83
CA SER A 6 -29.31 51.95 56.46
C SER A 6 -28.08 51.29 55.80
N LYS A 7 -28.22 49.98 55.54
CA LYS A 7 -27.31 49.16 54.75
C LYS A 7 -27.63 49.38 53.27
N SER A 8 -26.64 49.65 52.44
CA SER A 8 -26.72 49.43 51.00
C SER A 8 -25.73 48.32 50.61
N SER A 9 -26.28 47.34 49.91
CA SER A 9 -25.67 46.07 49.52
C SER A 9 -24.82 46.25 48.26
N SER A 10 -23.52 45.99 48.36
CA SER A 10 -22.66 45.73 47.20
C SER A 10 -22.44 44.22 47.09
N ALA A 11 -23.06 43.62 46.07
CA ALA A 11 -22.90 42.21 45.73
C ALA A 11 -21.52 41.97 45.10
N LYS A 12 -20.60 41.36 45.86
CA LYS A 12 -19.38 40.77 45.31
C LYS A 12 -19.70 39.37 44.79
N SER A 13 -19.75 39.24 43.47
CA SER A 13 -19.75 37.97 42.76
C SER A 13 -18.42 37.24 43.03
N ILE A 14 -18.50 36.09 43.68
CA ILE A 14 -17.38 35.16 43.85
C ILE A 14 -17.35 34.32 42.57
N VAL A 15 -16.52 34.73 41.61
CA VAL A 15 -16.11 33.87 40.50
C VAL A 15 -15.08 32.89 41.06
N LYS A 16 -15.52 31.68 41.39
CA LYS A 16 -14.61 30.52 41.49
C LYS A 16 -14.20 30.17 40.05
N THR A 17 -13.04 30.64 39.63
CA THR A 17 -12.30 30.04 38.51
C THR A 17 -11.86 28.65 38.97
N VAL A 18 -12.65 27.64 38.61
CA VAL A 18 -12.23 26.24 38.65
C VAL A 18 -11.34 26.03 37.42
N ASP A 19 -10.04 25.85 37.64
CA ASP A 19 -9.13 25.33 36.64
C ASP A 19 -9.58 23.92 36.24
N LEU A 20 -10.17 23.83 35.04
CA LEU A 20 -10.82 22.61 34.50
C LEU A 20 -10.15 22.13 33.20
N ASN A 21 -8.91 22.53 32.91
CA ASN A 21 -8.31 22.37 31.58
C ASN A 21 -7.02 21.53 31.47
N SER A 22 -6.73 20.61 32.40
CA SER A 22 -5.51 19.77 32.28
C SER A 22 -5.66 18.26 32.46
N ARG A 23 -6.88 17.71 32.60
CA ARG A 23 -7.07 16.29 32.93
C ARG A 23 -7.92 15.44 31.99
N THR A 24 -8.47 15.97 30.89
CA THR A 24 -9.45 15.25 30.05
C THR A 24 -9.00 14.93 28.63
N THR A 25 -7.88 15.45 28.14
CA THR A 25 -7.41 15.22 26.76
C THR A 25 -6.50 14.01 26.59
N SER A 26 -5.72 13.64 27.60
CA SER A 26 -4.75 12.52 27.49
C SER A 26 -5.44 11.15 27.37
N SER A 27 -6.54 10.94 28.08
CA SER A 27 -7.30 9.68 28.02
C SER A 27 -8.02 9.49 26.69
N SER A 28 -8.50 10.56 26.05
CA SER A 28 -9.18 10.46 24.76
C SER A 28 -8.19 10.18 23.62
N THR A 29 -7.02 10.82 23.62
CA THR A 29 -5.98 10.56 22.61
C THR A 29 -5.37 9.17 22.77
N SER A 30 -5.16 8.68 24.00
CA SER A 30 -4.71 7.30 24.23
C SER A 30 -5.68 6.27 23.65
N ASN A 31 -7.00 6.51 23.75
CA ASN A 31 -7.99 5.63 23.12
C ASN A 31 -7.90 5.66 21.59
N LEU A 32 -7.65 6.82 20.98
CA LEU A 32 -7.45 6.91 19.53
C LEU A 32 -6.23 6.10 19.07
N TYR A 33 -5.12 6.13 19.79
CA TYR A 33 -3.96 5.30 19.45
C TYR A 33 -4.27 3.80 19.58
N LYS A 34 -4.98 3.38 20.63
CA LYS A 34 -5.45 2.00 20.74
C LYS A 34 -6.36 1.61 19.56
N ASP A 35 -7.23 2.50 19.12
CA ASP A 35 -8.06 2.28 17.93
C ASP A 35 -7.23 2.18 16.65
N ILE A 36 -6.10 2.90 16.53
CA ILE A 36 -5.16 2.73 15.42
C ILE A 36 -4.61 1.30 15.40
N LEU A 37 -4.17 0.78 16.55
CA LEU A 37 -3.68 -0.61 16.64
C LEU A 37 -4.74 -1.60 16.13
N GLU A 38 -5.96 -1.47 16.61
CA GLU A 38 -7.00 -2.49 16.44
C GLU A 38 -7.74 -2.36 15.10
N LEU A 39 -7.99 -1.14 14.60
CA LEU A 39 -8.80 -0.87 13.41
C LEU A 39 -7.97 -0.56 12.16
N VAL A 40 -6.76 -0.03 12.34
CA VAL A 40 -5.89 0.37 11.22
C VAL A 40 -4.76 -0.63 11.04
N LEU A 41 -4.05 -1.00 12.09
CA LEU A 41 -2.99 -2.01 12.03
C LEU A 41 -3.55 -3.44 12.06
N LEU A 42 -4.79 -3.63 12.51
CA LEU A 42 -5.42 -4.96 12.66
C LEU A 42 -4.59 -5.87 13.57
N CYS A 43 -4.01 -5.28 14.62
CA CYS A 43 -3.17 -5.95 15.60
C CYS A 43 -3.83 -5.94 16.98
N THR A 44 -3.37 -6.81 17.87
CA THR A 44 -3.84 -6.88 19.25
C THR A 44 -2.73 -7.33 20.21
N LEU A 45 -2.88 -7.00 21.49
CA LEU A 45 -1.99 -7.45 22.57
C LEU A 45 -2.61 -8.55 23.44
N THR A 46 -3.77 -9.06 23.06
CA THR A 46 -4.45 -10.14 23.79
C THR A 46 -4.45 -11.41 22.94
N GLU A 47 -3.99 -12.51 23.52
CA GLU A 47 -4.09 -13.85 22.91
C GLU A 47 -5.54 -14.35 22.86
N GLU A 48 -6.42 -13.77 23.68
CA GLU A 48 -7.82 -14.14 23.71
C GLU A 48 -8.55 -13.68 22.45
N PRO A 49 -9.36 -14.55 21.83
CA PRO A 49 -10.19 -14.17 20.70
C PRO A 49 -11.17 -13.08 21.14
N SER A 50 -10.97 -11.87 20.60
CA SER A 50 -11.83 -10.75 20.94
C SER A 50 -13.29 -11.05 20.58
N THR A 51 -14.23 -10.51 21.35
CA THR A 51 -15.66 -10.45 20.97
C THR A 51 -15.90 -9.62 19.72
N SER A 52 -14.89 -8.83 19.30
CA SER A 52 -14.91 -8.13 18.03
C SER A 52 -14.91 -9.12 16.89
N SER A 53 -15.72 -8.86 15.87
CA SER A 53 -15.85 -9.80 14.76
C SER A 53 -14.57 -9.91 13.92
N LEU A 54 -13.59 -9.00 14.06
CA LEU A 54 -12.34 -8.95 13.29
C LEU A 54 -11.25 -9.82 13.91
N SER A 55 -10.72 -10.76 13.12
CA SER A 55 -9.43 -11.42 13.42
C SER A 55 -8.29 -10.39 13.39
N LYS A 56 -7.23 -10.63 14.16
CA LYS A 56 -6.12 -9.68 14.35
C LYS A 56 -4.80 -10.40 14.53
N ILE A 57 -3.69 -9.72 14.27
CA ILE A 57 -2.34 -10.23 14.53
C ILE A 57 -1.96 -9.93 15.98
N TYR A 58 -1.57 -10.96 16.72
CA TYR A 58 -1.04 -10.80 18.07
C TYR A 58 0.40 -10.29 18.01
N LEU A 59 0.72 -9.21 18.74
CA LEU A 59 2.07 -8.66 18.83
C LEU A 59 2.73 -9.11 20.13
N THR A 60 3.58 -10.13 20.04
CA THR A 60 4.16 -10.83 21.18
C THR A 60 5.14 -9.95 21.96
N GLU A 61 6.01 -9.21 21.28
CA GLU A 61 7.02 -8.38 21.94
C GLU A 61 6.35 -7.20 22.65
N LEU A 62 5.41 -6.53 21.98
CA LEU A 62 4.70 -5.39 22.55
C LEU A 62 3.75 -5.80 23.69
N ALA A 63 3.13 -6.98 23.62
CA ALA A 63 2.26 -7.50 24.69
C ALA A 63 3.00 -7.70 26.02
N SER A 64 4.31 -7.94 25.97
CA SER A 64 5.14 -8.14 27.17
C SER A 64 5.38 -6.86 28.00
N LEU A 65 5.10 -5.67 27.45
CA LEU A 65 5.54 -4.38 28.00
C LEU A 65 4.58 -3.68 28.99
N ASP A 66 3.56 -4.36 29.53
CA ASP A 66 2.52 -3.82 30.44
C ASP A 66 2.10 -2.37 30.10
N ILE A 67 1.64 -2.18 28.87
CA ILE A 67 1.38 -0.85 28.29
C ILE A 67 0.08 -0.28 28.86
N LYS A 68 0.21 0.73 29.72
CA LYS A 68 -0.92 1.43 30.34
C LYS A 68 -1.41 2.65 29.54
N ASN A 69 -0.49 3.32 28.84
CA ASN A 69 -0.76 4.52 28.07
C ASN A 69 -0.33 4.32 26.63
N TRP A 70 -1.24 4.58 25.70
CA TRP A 70 -0.96 4.53 24.27
C TRP A 70 -0.61 5.91 23.75
N ASP A 71 0.49 5.97 23.01
CA ASP A 71 0.96 7.17 22.33
C ASP A 71 1.47 6.81 20.92
N LYS A 72 1.92 7.84 20.20
CA LYS A 72 2.52 7.69 18.87
C LYS A 72 3.68 6.70 18.84
N ASN A 73 4.54 6.71 19.86
CA ASN A 73 5.73 5.86 19.91
C ASN A 73 5.35 4.39 20.09
N ARG A 74 4.28 4.09 20.84
CA ARG A 74 3.77 2.71 20.96
C ARG A 74 3.17 2.21 19.66
N ILE A 75 2.52 3.07 18.89
CA ILE A 75 2.04 2.70 17.54
C ILE A 75 3.19 2.51 16.57
N ASP A 76 4.24 3.32 16.67
CA ASP A 76 5.45 3.16 15.89
C ASP A 76 6.14 1.81 16.17
N GLN A 77 6.27 1.45 17.45
CA GLN A 77 6.76 0.13 17.87
C GLN A 77 5.88 -1.02 17.39
N ALA A 78 4.56 -0.91 17.53
CA ALA A 78 3.60 -1.91 17.06
C ALA A 78 3.72 -2.16 15.56
N LEU A 79 3.84 -1.07 14.79
CA LEU A 79 4.00 -1.13 13.35
C LEU A 79 5.33 -1.79 12.98
N PHE A 80 6.42 -1.42 13.66
CA PHE A 80 7.74 -2.01 13.44
C PHE A 80 7.73 -3.52 13.72
N GLU A 81 7.19 -3.96 14.85
CA GLU A 81 7.05 -5.38 15.17
C GLU A 81 6.22 -6.10 14.11
N ARG A 82 5.04 -5.56 13.77
CA ARG A 82 4.15 -6.17 12.77
C ARG A 82 4.80 -6.35 11.42
N LEU A 83 5.64 -5.41 11.00
CA LEU A 83 6.36 -5.45 9.72
C LEU A 83 7.51 -6.47 9.70
N ARG A 84 8.00 -6.91 10.86
CA ARG A 84 9.09 -7.91 10.99
C ARG A 84 8.59 -9.34 11.14
N ILE A 85 7.28 -9.56 11.27
CA ILE A 85 6.73 -10.91 11.35
C ILE A 85 6.80 -11.57 9.98
N CYS A 86 7.66 -12.58 9.83
CA CYS A 86 7.86 -13.31 8.57
C CYS A 86 6.63 -14.08 8.09
N ASP A 87 5.85 -14.64 9.02
CA ASP A 87 4.58 -15.31 8.73
C ASP A 87 3.48 -14.77 9.65
N PRO A 88 2.78 -13.69 9.25
CA PRO A 88 1.71 -13.10 10.04
C PRO A 88 0.57 -14.09 10.33
N SER A 89 0.32 -15.07 9.47
CA SER A 89 -0.74 -16.05 9.69
C SER A 89 -0.49 -16.93 10.90
N SER A 90 0.77 -17.16 11.28
CA SER A 90 1.14 -17.91 12.48
C SER A 90 0.73 -17.23 13.79
N GLN A 91 0.57 -15.90 13.77
CA GLN A 91 0.20 -15.08 14.93
C GLN A 91 -1.25 -14.56 14.85
N LEU A 92 -2.06 -15.17 13.98
CA LEU A 92 -3.43 -14.75 13.77
C LEU A 92 -4.34 -15.23 14.91
N ILE A 93 -4.94 -14.28 15.62
CA ILE A 93 -6.03 -14.53 16.55
C ILE A 93 -7.35 -14.45 15.79
N THR A 94 -7.98 -15.61 15.59
CA THR A 94 -9.24 -15.71 14.85
C THR A 94 -10.44 -15.35 15.72
N SER A 95 -11.34 -14.51 15.20
CA SER A 95 -12.65 -14.33 15.84
C SER A 95 -13.51 -15.58 15.67
N SER A 96 -14.44 -15.80 16.60
CA SER A 96 -15.35 -16.96 16.63
C SER A 96 -16.32 -17.04 15.43
N THR A 97 -16.40 -15.99 14.61
CA THR A 97 -17.23 -15.97 13.41
C THR A 97 -16.38 -16.31 12.19
N LYS A 98 -16.67 -17.45 11.54
CA LYS A 98 -16.06 -17.84 10.25
C LYS A 98 -16.19 -16.69 9.24
N ARG A 99 -15.13 -15.93 9.04
CA ARG A 99 -15.07 -14.85 8.04
C ARG A 99 -14.58 -15.36 6.70
N SER A 100 -14.84 -14.58 5.66
CA SER A 100 -14.38 -14.87 4.30
C SER A 100 -12.85 -14.93 4.23
N SER A 101 -12.32 -15.76 3.32
CA SER A 101 -10.88 -15.90 3.06
C SER A 101 -10.19 -14.55 2.80
N ILE A 102 -10.88 -13.65 2.12
CA ILE A 102 -10.39 -12.30 1.78
C ILE A 102 -10.06 -11.47 3.03
N ALA A 103 -10.83 -11.61 4.11
CA ALA A 103 -10.53 -10.87 5.34
C ALA A 103 -9.23 -11.38 5.99
N HIS A 104 -8.99 -12.69 5.94
CA HIS A 104 -7.77 -13.31 6.45
C HIS A 104 -6.53 -12.89 5.64
N GLU A 105 -6.66 -12.80 4.32
CA GLU A 105 -5.58 -12.33 3.43
C GLU A 105 -5.16 -10.90 3.77
N ILE A 106 -6.12 -9.98 3.97
CA ILE A 106 -5.82 -8.59 4.32
C ILE A 106 -5.10 -8.47 5.67
N ILE A 107 -5.51 -9.27 6.66
CA ILE A 107 -4.93 -9.25 8.01
C ILE A 107 -3.52 -9.86 7.99
N SER A 108 -3.34 -10.92 7.21
CA SER A 108 -2.10 -11.67 7.09
C SER A 108 -1.16 -11.16 6.00
N GLU A 109 -1.46 -10.01 5.39
CA GLU A 109 -0.60 -9.41 4.36
C GLU A 109 0.83 -9.24 4.90
N ASN A 110 1.77 -9.88 4.21
CA ASN A 110 3.18 -9.94 4.62
C ASN A 110 4.04 -8.95 3.81
N ARG A 111 3.57 -8.54 2.63
CA ARG A 111 4.27 -7.59 1.77
C ARG A 111 4.26 -6.21 2.42
N CYS A 112 5.42 -5.73 2.84
CA CYS A 112 5.63 -4.52 3.63
C CYS A 112 4.91 -3.29 3.05
N LEU A 113 5.14 -2.97 1.77
CA LEU A 113 4.56 -1.79 1.14
C LEU A 113 3.05 -1.93 0.95
N HIS A 114 2.56 -3.14 0.62
CA HIS A 114 1.13 -3.40 0.49
C HIS A 114 0.41 -3.26 1.83
N TYR A 115 0.99 -3.82 2.90
CA TYR A 115 0.45 -3.69 4.25
C TYR A 115 0.38 -2.23 4.68
N LEU A 116 1.47 -1.47 4.53
CA LEU A 116 1.52 -0.03 4.83
C LEU A 116 0.50 0.77 4.02
N SER A 117 0.38 0.47 2.72
CA SER A 117 -0.63 1.08 1.86
C SER A 117 -2.05 0.77 2.38
N GLY A 118 -2.32 -0.50 2.73
CA GLY A 118 -3.59 -0.93 3.32
C GLY A 118 -3.93 -0.22 4.63
N CYS A 119 -2.94 -0.07 5.53
CA CYS A 119 -3.07 0.73 6.75
C CYS A 119 -3.44 2.18 6.43
N TYR A 120 -2.73 2.80 5.49
CA TYR A 120 -2.98 4.16 5.04
C TYR A 120 -4.42 4.33 4.53
N GLN A 121 -4.95 3.35 3.79
CA GLN A 121 -6.34 3.38 3.33
C GLN A 121 -7.35 3.24 4.46
N ARG A 122 -7.14 2.29 5.38
CA ARG A 122 -8.03 2.08 6.54
C ARG A 122 -8.10 3.32 7.43
N LEU A 123 -6.97 4.02 7.60
CA LEU A 123 -6.90 5.31 8.28
C LEU A 123 -7.75 6.36 7.56
N LEU A 124 -7.56 6.53 6.25
CA LEU A 124 -8.30 7.53 5.47
C LEU A 124 -9.81 7.28 5.39
N ARG A 125 -10.24 6.02 5.40
CA ARG A 125 -11.68 5.67 5.48
C ARG A 125 -12.32 6.10 6.81
N GLN A 126 -11.51 6.34 7.84
CA GLN A 126 -11.93 6.73 9.18
C GLN A 126 -11.34 8.09 9.60
N ARG A 127 -11.00 8.95 8.62
CA ARG A 127 -10.29 10.21 8.86
C ARG A 127 -10.97 11.10 9.91
N ASP A 128 -12.31 11.11 9.95
CA ASP A 128 -13.07 11.96 10.86
C ASP A 128 -12.95 11.47 12.31
N HIS A 129 -12.83 10.15 12.52
CA HIS A 129 -12.56 9.55 13.84
C HIS A 129 -11.15 9.86 14.34
N PHE A 130 -10.17 9.82 13.44
CA PHE A 130 -8.76 10.01 13.77
C PHE A 130 -8.26 11.45 13.56
N GLN A 131 -9.14 12.43 13.36
CA GLN A 131 -8.80 13.77 12.90
C GLN A 131 -7.70 14.47 13.74
N LEU A 132 -7.66 14.21 15.05
CA LEU A 132 -6.68 14.80 15.98
C LEU A 132 -5.26 14.25 15.82
N ILE A 133 -5.10 13.01 15.35
CA ILE A 133 -3.81 12.33 15.22
C ILE A 133 -3.51 11.92 13.76
N LEU A 134 -4.38 12.31 12.83
CA LEU A 134 -4.37 11.81 11.45
C LEU A 134 -3.03 12.05 10.77
N ASP A 135 -2.53 13.29 10.80
CA ASP A 135 -1.28 13.66 10.14
C ASP A 135 -0.07 12.95 10.75
N ASP A 136 -0.09 12.75 12.07
CA ASP A 136 0.97 12.03 12.79
C ASP A 136 1.05 10.56 12.38
N ILE A 137 -0.09 9.89 12.27
CA ILE A 137 -0.15 8.49 11.86
C ILE A 137 0.13 8.33 10.36
N GLN A 138 -0.34 9.25 9.51
CA GLN A 138 0.02 9.27 8.08
C GLN A 138 1.53 9.38 7.92
N LYS A 139 2.17 10.26 8.68
CA LYS A 139 3.62 10.42 8.68
C LYS A 139 4.34 9.14 9.12
N LEU A 140 3.84 8.42 10.12
CA LEU A 140 4.41 7.12 10.50
C LEU A 140 4.41 6.13 9.34
N PHE A 141 3.28 5.95 8.64
CA PHE A 141 3.22 5.01 7.51
C PHE A 141 4.15 5.40 6.37
N ILE A 142 4.25 6.71 6.11
CA ILE A 142 5.20 7.25 5.12
C ILE A 142 6.64 6.96 5.58
N ASP A 143 7.01 7.29 6.80
CA ASP A 143 8.38 7.15 7.30
C ASP A 143 8.82 5.67 7.39
N HIS A 144 7.92 4.75 7.72
CA HIS A 144 8.18 3.30 7.62
C HIS A 144 8.39 2.85 6.17
N SER A 145 7.59 3.33 5.23
CA SER A 145 7.78 3.00 3.82
C SER A 145 9.10 3.55 3.27
N LYS A 146 9.51 4.75 3.71
CA LYS A 146 10.85 5.30 3.39
C LYS A 146 11.94 4.40 3.94
N THR A 147 11.81 3.99 5.20
CA THR A 147 12.78 3.11 5.85
C THR A 147 12.94 1.82 5.05
N ALA A 148 11.84 1.18 4.65
CA ALA A 148 11.87 -0.02 3.82
C ALA A 148 12.64 0.17 2.50
N ILE A 149 12.40 1.28 1.79
CA ILE A 149 13.12 1.59 0.55
C ILE A 149 14.61 1.82 0.78
N THR A 150 14.95 2.60 1.82
CA THR A 150 16.34 3.02 2.07
C THR A 150 17.18 1.93 2.70
N LEU A 151 16.55 0.99 3.41
CA LEU A 151 17.19 -0.12 4.13
C LEU A 151 16.49 -1.43 3.79
N PRO A 152 16.56 -1.88 2.52
CA PRO A 152 15.87 -3.09 2.07
C PRO A 152 16.33 -4.35 2.81
N SER A 153 17.58 -4.39 3.29
CA SER A 153 18.13 -5.49 4.11
C SER A 153 17.47 -5.67 5.48
N MET A 154 16.53 -4.81 5.87
CA MET A 154 15.69 -5.01 7.06
C MET A 154 14.46 -5.88 6.77
N TYR A 155 14.19 -6.11 5.49
CA TYR A 155 13.02 -6.80 4.94
C TYR A 155 13.48 -7.93 4.02
N ASP A 156 14.40 -8.75 4.53
CA ASP A 156 14.92 -9.91 3.82
C ASP A 156 13.77 -10.78 3.30
N ASP A 157 13.96 -11.39 2.13
CA ASP A 157 12.94 -12.15 1.38
C ASP A 157 11.79 -11.33 0.75
N GLN A 158 11.81 -9.99 0.83
CA GLN A 158 10.83 -9.13 0.16
C GLN A 158 11.39 -8.39 -1.07
N ASP A 159 10.68 -8.50 -2.20
CA ASP A 159 10.93 -7.68 -3.39
C ASP A 159 10.17 -6.35 -3.29
N LEU A 160 10.77 -5.36 -2.63
CA LEU A 160 10.15 -4.05 -2.39
C LEU A 160 9.92 -3.26 -3.67
N SER A 161 10.80 -3.42 -4.66
CA SER A 161 10.73 -2.79 -5.97
C SER A 161 9.49 -3.25 -6.72
N LYS A 162 9.30 -4.57 -6.80
CA LYS A 162 8.10 -5.17 -7.38
C LYS A 162 6.85 -4.74 -6.63
N GLN A 163 6.87 -4.74 -5.30
CA GLN A 163 5.71 -4.31 -4.51
C GLN A 163 5.31 -2.86 -4.82
N TRP A 164 6.28 -1.97 -5.01
CA TRP A 164 6.02 -0.58 -5.36
C TRP A 164 5.38 -0.46 -6.76
N ILE A 165 5.90 -1.21 -7.73
CA ILE A 165 5.37 -1.28 -9.08
C ILE A 165 3.93 -1.81 -9.07
N GLU A 166 3.66 -2.90 -8.36
CA GLU A 166 2.32 -3.47 -8.19
C GLU A 166 1.34 -2.42 -7.66
N LEU A 167 1.73 -1.68 -6.61
CA LEU A 167 0.93 -0.59 -6.06
C LEU A 167 0.70 0.56 -7.06
N LEU A 168 1.66 0.86 -7.94
CA LEU A 168 1.48 1.85 -9.01
C LEU A 168 0.45 1.37 -10.04
N ILE A 169 0.54 0.11 -10.47
CA ILE A 169 -0.37 -0.50 -11.44
C ILE A 169 -1.80 -0.53 -10.87
N GLU A 170 -1.96 -1.03 -9.63
CA GLU A 170 -3.26 -1.07 -8.93
C GLU A 170 -3.88 0.32 -8.73
N SER A 171 -3.04 1.36 -8.72
CA SER A 171 -3.47 2.74 -8.59
C SER A 171 -3.95 3.33 -9.92
N ASN A 172 -3.48 2.80 -11.06
CA ASN A 172 -3.82 3.29 -12.38
C ASN A 172 -5.25 2.82 -12.76
N GLY A 173 -6.19 3.77 -12.90
CA GLY A 173 -7.58 3.48 -13.31
C GLY A 173 -8.66 3.64 -12.24
N LYS A 174 -8.31 3.95 -10.98
CA LYS A 174 -9.27 4.29 -9.91
C LYS A 174 -8.82 5.58 -9.20
N LYS A 175 -9.76 6.36 -8.63
CA LYS A 175 -9.45 7.44 -7.65
C LYS A 175 -8.94 6.79 -6.35
N ASN A 176 -7.80 6.11 -6.45
CA ASN A 176 -7.34 5.15 -5.45
C ASN A 176 -6.46 5.86 -4.43
N LEU A 177 -6.75 5.62 -3.16
CA LEU A 177 -5.99 6.14 -2.01
C LEU A 177 -4.51 5.69 -2.04
N HIS A 178 -4.21 4.60 -2.77
CA HIS A 178 -2.85 4.20 -3.13
C HIS A 178 -2.09 5.35 -3.79
N ILE A 179 -2.64 6.03 -4.81
CA ILE A 179 -1.96 7.15 -5.50
C ILE A 179 -1.49 8.21 -4.52
N PHE A 180 -2.27 8.52 -3.48
CA PHE A 180 -1.88 9.53 -2.49
C PHE A 180 -0.69 9.07 -1.65
N PHE A 181 -0.74 7.84 -1.16
CA PHE A 181 0.39 7.22 -0.45
C PHE A 181 1.64 7.17 -1.34
N MET A 182 1.48 6.78 -2.60
CA MET A 182 2.58 6.71 -3.57
C MET A 182 3.18 8.10 -3.83
N LYS A 183 2.34 9.11 -4.12
CA LYS A 183 2.78 10.49 -4.35
C LYS A 183 3.56 11.08 -3.18
N LYS A 184 3.18 10.74 -1.95
CA LYS A 184 3.90 11.18 -0.74
C LYS A 184 5.29 10.57 -0.61
N ASN A 185 5.52 9.41 -1.20
CA ASN A 185 6.82 8.75 -1.20
C ASN A 185 7.61 8.90 -2.51
N LEU A 186 6.96 9.35 -3.59
CA LEU A 186 7.49 9.36 -4.96
C LEU A 186 8.92 9.91 -5.06
N ARG A 187 9.22 11.02 -4.39
CA ARG A 187 10.56 11.62 -4.43
C ARG A 187 11.65 10.64 -3.98
N ILE A 188 11.40 9.88 -2.93
CA ILE A 188 12.37 8.93 -2.38
C ILE A 188 12.51 7.72 -3.29
N TYR A 189 11.44 7.29 -3.95
CA TYR A 189 11.53 6.25 -4.97
C TYR A 189 12.30 6.70 -6.22
N LEU A 190 12.17 7.96 -6.61
CA LEU A 190 12.93 8.55 -7.72
C LEU A 190 14.42 8.74 -7.37
N ASP A 191 14.72 9.07 -6.11
CA ASP A 191 16.09 9.30 -5.64
C ASP A 191 16.84 7.99 -5.34
N ASN A 192 16.16 6.83 -5.28
CA ASN A 192 16.74 5.51 -5.06
C ASN A 192 16.74 4.67 -6.36
N ALA A 193 17.60 3.65 -6.44
CA ALA A 193 17.83 2.78 -7.63
C ALA A 193 16.56 2.09 -8.19
N LEU A 194 15.43 2.19 -7.48
CA LEU A 194 14.12 1.68 -7.85
C LEU A 194 13.55 2.31 -9.12
N LEU A 195 14.01 3.50 -9.53
CA LEU A 195 13.59 4.08 -10.81
C LEU A 195 14.14 3.29 -12.00
N CYS A 196 15.37 2.80 -11.94
CA CYS A 196 15.94 1.95 -12.98
C CYS A 196 15.17 0.62 -13.06
N GLU A 197 14.89 -0.01 -11.93
CA GLU A 197 14.10 -1.24 -11.87
C GLU A 197 12.65 -1.02 -12.34
N TYR A 198 12.05 0.15 -12.05
CA TYR A 198 10.75 0.54 -12.60
C TYR A 198 10.79 0.73 -14.11
N ILE A 199 11.80 1.43 -14.63
CA ILE A 199 12.00 1.63 -16.07
C ILE A 199 12.20 0.27 -16.75
N ASP A 200 13.05 -0.58 -16.19
CA ASP A 200 13.32 -1.92 -16.71
C ASP A 200 12.06 -2.79 -16.65
N PHE A 201 11.31 -2.76 -15.55
CA PHE A 201 10.06 -3.48 -15.44
C PHE A 201 9.02 -3.00 -16.45
N VAL A 202 8.76 -1.68 -16.53
CA VAL A 202 7.79 -1.11 -17.47
C VAL A 202 8.22 -1.39 -18.89
N ASN A 203 9.51 -1.26 -19.20
CA ASN A 203 10.05 -1.61 -20.51
C ASN A 203 9.80 -3.09 -20.78
N ASN A 204 10.13 -4.00 -19.87
CA ASN A 204 9.95 -5.44 -20.06
C ASN A 204 8.46 -5.84 -20.18
N GLU A 205 7.58 -5.29 -19.37
CA GLU A 205 6.14 -5.58 -19.41
C GLU A 205 5.52 -5.02 -20.70
N LEU A 206 5.81 -3.76 -21.05
CA LEU A 206 5.33 -3.12 -22.27
C LEU A 206 5.89 -3.84 -23.50
N LEU A 207 7.18 -4.20 -23.50
CA LEU A 207 7.80 -5.00 -24.54
C LEU A 207 7.14 -6.38 -24.66
N SER A 208 6.90 -7.08 -23.55
CA SER A 208 6.24 -8.40 -23.58
C SER A 208 4.80 -8.32 -24.14
N SER A 209 4.06 -7.28 -23.76
CA SER A 209 2.71 -7.02 -24.25
C SER A 209 2.73 -6.70 -25.75
N MET A 210 3.61 -5.79 -26.19
CA MET A 210 3.77 -5.44 -27.60
C MET A 210 4.24 -6.62 -28.44
N THR A 211 5.18 -7.43 -27.96
CA THR A 211 5.64 -8.64 -28.66
C THR A 211 4.49 -9.64 -28.85
N THR A 212 3.64 -9.82 -27.83
CA THR A 212 2.48 -10.72 -27.92
C THR A 212 1.44 -10.22 -28.93
N GLU A 213 1.17 -8.91 -28.98
CA GLU A 213 0.27 -8.31 -29.96
C GLU A 213 0.83 -8.41 -31.39
N ILE A 214 2.12 -8.15 -31.56
CA ILE A 214 2.82 -8.28 -32.85
C ILE A 214 2.79 -9.73 -33.33
N GLU A 215 3.08 -10.71 -32.46
CA GLU A 215 2.99 -12.13 -32.80
C GLU A 215 1.57 -12.55 -33.19
N SER A 216 0.56 -12.05 -32.48
CA SER A 216 -0.85 -12.31 -32.78
C SER A 216 -1.24 -11.74 -34.15
N LEU A 217 -0.81 -10.52 -34.45
CA LEU A 217 -1.02 -9.90 -35.75
C LEU A 217 -0.29 -10.67 -36.86
N TYR A 218 0.96 -11.07 -36.63
CA TYR A 218 1.75 -11.87 -37.57
C TYR A 218 1.06 -13.20 -37.88
N LYS A 219 0.58 -13.93 -36.86
CA LYS A 219 -0.18 -15.18 -37.04
C LYS A 219 -1.46 -14.97 -37.83
N LYS A 220 -2.21 -13.89 -37.56
CA LYS A 220 -3.44 -13.56 -38.31
C LYS A 220 -3.13 -13.23 -39.77
N VAL A 221 -2.15 -12.38 -40.02
CA VAL A 221 -1.70 -12.01 -41.37
C VAL A 221 -1.25 -13.27 -42.11
N PHE A 222 -0.39 -14.09 -41.50
CA PHE A 222 0.09 -15.34 -42.08
C PHE A 222 -1.05 -16.34 -42.39
N HIS A 223 -2.05 -16.44 -41.52
CA HIS A 223 -3.24 -17.27 -41.74
C HIS A 223 -4.11 -16.80 -42.90
N TYR A 224 -4.38 -15.49 -42.99
CA TYR A 224 -5.10 -14.90 -44.12
C TYR A 224 -4.33 -15.07 -45.42
N MET A 225 -3.01 -14.88 -45.33
CA MET A 225 -2.06 -15.05 -46.42
C MET A 225 -2.05 -16.50 -46.94
N TYR A 226 -1.90 -17.49 -46.07
CA TYR A 226 -1.94 -18.91 -46.42
C TYR A 226 -3.27 -19.32 -47.08
N LYS A 227 -4.40 -18.83 -46.57
CA LYS A 227 -5.73 -19.06 -47.18
C LYS A 227 -5.85 -18.47 -48.58
N ALA A 228 -5.22 -17.33 -48.84
CA ALA A 228 -5.25 -16.68 -50.15
C ALA A 228 -4.40 -17.41 -51.21
N ILE A 229 -3.34 -18.11 -50.79
CA ILE A 229 -2.45 -18.88 -51.69
C ILE A 229 -2.99 -20.28 -51.98
N GLN A 230 -3.78 -20.86 -51.08
CA GLN A 230 -4.26 -22.23 -51.21
C GLN A 230 -4.89 -22.61 -52.58
N PRO A 231 -5.56 -21.70 -53.32
CA PRO A 231 -6.08 -21.99 -54.66
C PRO A 231 -5.13 -21.63 -55.83
N LEU A 232 -3.93 -21.11 -55.58
CA LEU A 232 -2.98 -20.71 -56.63
C LEU A 232 -2.04 -21.86 -57.01
N ASP A 233 -1.79 -22.03 -58.31
CA ASP A 233 -0.77 -22.96 -58.81
C ASP A 233 0.61 -22.54 -58.30
N TYR A 234 1.31 -23.46 -57.63
CA TYR A 234 2.57 -23.22 -56.89
C TYR A 234 3.74 -22.63 -57.71
N PHE A 235 3.59 -22.57 -59.05
CA PHE A 235 4.61 -22.10 -59.98
C PHE A 235 4.28 -20.75 -60.64
N SER A 236 3.23 -20.04 -60.20
CA SER A 236 2.96 -18.71 -60.73
C SER A 236 3.99 -17.69 -60.22
N ASN A 237 4.33 -16.71 -61.06
CA ASN A 237 5.21 -15.59 -60.67
C ASN A 237 4.66 -14.80 -59.47
N ASP A 238 3.34 -14.87 -59.25
CA ASP A 238 2.69 -14.26 -58.10
C ASP A 238 3.08 -14.98 -56.80
N VAL A 239 3.16 -16.32 -56.80
CA VAL A 239 3.61 -17.11 -55.63
C VAL A 239 5.10 -16.85 -55.31
N ILE A 240 5.95 -16.67 -56.32
CA ILE A 240 7.38 -16.35 -56.13
C ILE A 240 7.56 -14.95 -55.54
N SER A 241 6.87 -13.95 -56.11
CA SER A 241 6.87 -12.57 -55.58
C SER A 241 6.35 -12.53 -54.15
N TYR A 242 5.40 -13.40 -53.83
CA TYR A 242 4.82 -13.54 -52.52
C TYR A 242 5.74 -14.18 -51.48
N ILE A 243 6.44 -15.26 -51.84
CA ILE A 243 7.48 -15.88 -51.00
C ILE A 243 8.60 -14.85 -50.70
N SER A 244 8.94 -13.99 -51.65
CA SER A 244 9.88 -12.89 -51.42
C SER A 244 9.40 -11.89 -50.36
N VAL A 245 8.12 -11.52 -50.36
CA VAL A 245 7.53 -10.64 -49.34
C VAL A 245 7.53 -11.32 -47.97
N LEU A 246 7.17 -12.60 -47.89
CA LEU A 246 7.22 -13.37 -46.63
C LEU A 246 8.66 -13.51 -46.10
N THR A 247 9.63 -13.71 -46.99
CA THR A 247 11.06 -13.78 -46.62
C THR A 247 11.53 -12.45 -46.04
N HIS A 248 11.13 -11.32 -46.64
CA HIS A 248 11.46 -9.99 -46.11
C HIS A 248 10.77 -9.68 -44.77
N LEU A 249 9.50 -10.07 -44.61
CA LEU A 249 8.79 -9.93 -43.33
C LEU A 249 9.36 -10.83 -42.24
N SER A 250 9.92 -11.99 -42.58
CA SER A 250 10.61 -12.86 -41.61
C SER A 250 11.93 -12.26 -41.11
N GLN A 251 12.59 -11.41 -41.91
CA GLN A 251 13.80 -10.67 -41.51
C GLN A 251 13.49 -9.47 -40.58
N TRP A 252 12.24 -8.99 -40.54
CA TRP A 252 11.83 -7.95 -39.59
C TRP A 252 11.91 -8.41 -38.13
N ALA A 253 11.65 -9.69 -37.84
CA ALA A 253 11.83 -10.24 -36.48
C ALA A 253 13.29 -10.16 -36.01
N ILE A 254 14.25 -10.27 -36.94
CA ILE A 254 15.69 -10.12 -36.67
C ILE A 254 16.06 -8.65 -36.48
N LEU A 255 15.44 -7.72 -37.23
CA LEU A 255 15.66 -6.27 -37.07
C LEU A 255 15.15 -5.73 -35.72
N VAL A 256 14.05 -6.29 -35.19
CA VAL A 256 13.56 -5.96 -33.84
C VAL A 256 14.56 -6.44 -32.77
N GLN A 257 15.12 -7.64 -32.91
CA GLN A 257 16.17 -8.16 -32.00
C GLN A 257 17.51 -7.41 -32.11
N VAL A 258 17.84 -6.83 -33.26
CA VAL A 258 19.03 -5.99 -33.42
C VAL A 258 18.82 -4.62 -32.77
N HIS A 259 17.60 -4.08 -32.79
CA HIS A 259 17.26 -2.86 -32.05
C HIS A 259 17.29 -3.06 -30.53
N GLU A 260 16.96 -4.26 -30.02
CA GLU A 260 17.13 -4.64 -28.60
C GLU A 260 18.58 -4.56 -28.12
N LYS A 261 19.57 -4.81 -28.99
CA LYS A 261 21.00 -4.73 -28.63
C LYS A 261 21.61 -3.33 -28.74
N ILE A 262 21.02 -2.46 -29.56
CA ILE A 262 21.54 -1.09 -29.78
C ILE A 262 21.03 -0.13 -28.70
N VAL A 263 19.90 -0.42 -28.05
CA VAL A 263 19.34 0.41 -26.96
C VAL A 263 19.95 0.08 -25.57
N LEU A 264 20.80 -0.97 -25.49
CA LEU A 264 21.53 -1.35 -24.27
C LEU A 264 22.97 -0.79 -24.18
N PHE A 265 23.29 0.25 -24.97
CA PHE A 265 24.50 1.07 -24.86
C PHE A 265 24.12 2.54 -24.65
#